data_AF-A0A960PQZ8-F1
#
_entry.id   AF-A0A960PQZ8-F1
#
_cell.length_a   1.000
_cell.length_b   1.000
_cell.length_c   1.000
_cell.angle_alpha   90.00
_cell.angle_beta   90.00
_cell.angle_gamma   90.00
#
_symmetry.space_group_name_H-M   'P 1'
#
loop_
_entity.id
_entity.type
_entity.pdbx_description
1 polymer ?
#
loop_
_entity_poly.entity_id
_entity_poly.type
_entity_poly.pdbx_seq_one_letter_code
_entity_poly.pdbx_strand_id
1 'polypeptide(L)'
;VATARGYDEMLVPAQLHPFGTKLRDALGVTRQALLAVKGAGDLLESNTTLKWSIDVRNPYIDPLNVLQAELLRRLRAGHNDERLVDALIITINGIAAGMRNTG
;
A
#
# COMPACT_ATOMS: atom_id res chain seq x y z
N VAL A 1 -3.64 -4.80 2.21
CA VAL A 1 -3.08 -6.17 2.04
C VAL A 1 -2.82 -6.49 0.57
N ALA A 2 -3.81 -6.33 -0.32
CA ALA A 2 -3.65 -6.62 -1.75
C ALA A 2 -2.52 -5.81 -2.42
N THR A 3 -2.44 -4.51 -2.16
CA THR A 3 -1.38 -3.62 -2.67
C THR A 3 0.01 -4.11 -2.30
N ALA A 4 0.26 -4.37 -1.01
CA ALA A 4 1.56 -4.86 -0.53
C ALA A 4 1.94 -6.22 -1.15
N ARG A 5 0.97 -7.12 -1.34
CA ARG A 5 1.19 -8.40 -2.03
C ARG A 5 1.57 -8.17 -3.50
N GLY A 6 0.91 -7.23 -4.20
CA GLY A 6 1.25 -6.90 -5.59
C GLY A 6 2.69 -6.40 -5.75
N TYR A 7 3.21 -5.64 -4.77
CA TYR A 7 4.62 -5.24 -4.75
C TYR A 7 5.55 -6.45 -4.59
N ASP A 8 5.24 -7.39 -3.69
CA ASP A 8 6.04 -8.61 -3.54
C ASP A 8 6.09 -9.40 -4.85
N GLU A 9 4.92 -9.61 -5.47
CA GLU A 9 4.79 -10.37 -6.72
C GLU A 9 5.58 -9.75 -7.87
N MET A 10 5.61 -8.41 -7.96
CA MET A 10 6.26 -7.70 -9.06
C MET A 10 7.76 -7.41 -8.84
N LEU A 11 8.18 -7.21 -7.59
CA LEU A 11 9.48 -6.60 -7.29
C LEU A 11 10.39 -7.43 -6.39
N VAL A 12 9.86 -8.45 -5.72
CA VAL A 12 10.60 -9.22 -4.73
C VAL A 12 10.91 -10.62 -5.29
N PRO A 13 12.15 -11.12 -5.14
CA PRO A 13 12.49 -12.49 -5.52
C PRO A 13 11.60 -13.52 -4.80
N ALA A 14 11.19 -14.57 -5.52
CA ALA A 14 10.26 -15.58 -5.01
C ALA A 14 10.69 -16.22 -3.68
N GLN A 15 12.00 -16.39 -3.45
CA GLN A 15 12.52 -16.93 -2.18
C GLN A 15 12.18 -16.09 -0.94
N LEU A 16 11.86 -14.79 -1.11
CA LEU A 16 11.53 -13.88 -0.01
C LEU A 16 10.01 -13.69 0.18
N HIS A 17 9.17 -14.20 -0.73
CA HIS A 17 7.70 -14.11 -0.60
C HIS A 17 7.15 -14.69 0.72
N PRO A 18 7.69 -15.81 1.27
CA PRO A 18 7.24 -16.31 2.57
C PRO A 18 7.42 -15.29 3.70
N PHE A 19 8.43 -14.43 3.63
CA PHE A 19 8.64 -13.37 4.63
C PHE A 19 7.58 -12.28 4.52
N GLY A 20 7.26 -11.82 3.30
CA GLY A 20 6.19 -10.86 3.08
C GLY A 20 4.83 -11.37 3.54
N THR A 21 4.54 -12.67 3.35
CA THR A 21 3.33 -13.31 3.88
C THR A 21 3.29 -13.26 5.41
N LYS A 22 4.38 -13.66 6.09
CA LYS A 22 4.47 -13.56 7.56
C LYS A 22 4.20 -12.15 8.08
N LEU A 23 4.71 -11.11 7.41
CA LEU A 23 4.46 -9.72 7.81
C LEU A 23 2.99 -9.31 7.65
N ARG A 24 2.33 -9.72 6.56
CA ARG A 24 0.91 -9.45 6.34
C ARG A 24 0.02 -10.20 7.34
N ASP A 25 0.40 -11.43 7.70
CA ASP A 25 -0.30 -12.20 8.72
C ASP A 25 -0.17 -11.55 10.10
N ALA A 26 1.04 -11.12 10.46
CA ALA A 26 1.29 -10.40 11.71
C ALA A 26 0.49 -9.09 11.80
N LEU A 27 0.36 -8.34 10.69
CA LEU A 27 -0.51 -7.17 10.60
C LEU A 27 -1.99 -7.55 10.84
N GLY A 28 -2.45 -8.66 10.28
CA GLY A 28 -3.80 -9.18 10.49
C GLY A 28 -4.09 -9.51 11.95
N VAL A 29 -3.17 -10.23 12.61
CA VAL A 29 -3.26 -10.55 14.05
C VAL A 29 -3.26 -9.27 14.90
N THR A 30 -2.38 -8.32 14.58
CA THR A 30 -2.30 -7.03 15.30
C THR A 30 -3.60 -6.24 15.17
N ARG A 31 -4.20 -6.20 13.97
CA ARG A 31 -5.50 -5.54 13.74
C ARG A 31 -6.59 -6.18 14.59
N GLN A 32 -6.66 -7.51 14.64
CA GLN A 32 -7.66 -8.22 15.43
C GLN A 32 -7.49 -7.95 16.94
N ALA A 33 -6.27 -8.00 17.44
CA ALA A 33 -5.98 -7.68 18.85
C ALA A 33 -6.38 -6.23 19.20
N LEU A 34 -6.08 -5.27 18.33
CA LEU A 34 -6.48 -3.87 18.50
C LEU A 34 -8.01 -3.72 18.58
N LEU A 35 -8.75 -4.37 17.67
CA LEU A 35 -10.21 -4.35 17.67
C LEU A 35 -10.80 -4.96 18.93
N ALA A 36 -10.25 -6.09 19.40
CA ALA A 36 -10.67 -6.72 20.65
C ALA A 36 -10.46 -5.81 21.87
N VAL A 37 -9.29 -5.17 21.98
CA VAL A 37 -9.00 -4.21 23.07
C VAL A 37 -9.95 -3.02 23.03
N LYS A 38 -10.31 -2.55 21.84
CA LYS A 38 -11.24 -1.43 21.66
C LYS A 38 -12.72 -1.84 21.80
N GLY A 39 -13.03 -3.13 21.87
CA GLY A 39 -14.41 -3.63 21.80
C GLY A 39 -15.12 -3.28 20.49
N ALA A 40 -14.38 -3.10 19.40
CA ALA A 40 -14.88 -2.64 18.11
C ALA A 40 -14.97 -3.79 17.10
N GLY A 41 -16.01 -3.78 16.26
CA GLY A 41 -16.19 -4.75 15.16
C GLY A 41 -15.38 -4.39 13.91
N ASP A 42 -15.17 -3.10 13.65
CA ASP A 42 -14.36 -2.63 12.53
C ASP A 42 -13.53 -1.37 12.85
N LEU A 43 -12.48 -1.17 12.06
CA LEU A 43 -11.67 0.04 12.12
C LEU A 43 -12.54 1.26 11.78
N LEU A 44 -12.37 2.28 12.62
CA LEU A 44 -13.03 3.59 12.50
C LEU A 44 -14.57 3.53 12.60
N GLU A 45 -15.15 2.49 13.18
CA GLU A 45 -16.61 2.41 13.39
C GLU A 45 -17.17 3.57 14.21
N SER A 46 -16.37 4.12 15.15
CA SER A 46 -16.73 5.27 15.97
C SER A 46 -16.54 6.62 15.28
N ASN A 47 -15.97 6.65 14.07
CA ASN A 47 -15.75 7.86 13.27
C ASN A 47 -16.05 7.60 11.79
N THR A 48 -17.33 7.49 11.49
CA THR A 48 -17.85 7.15 10.17
C THR A 48 -17.50 8.19 9.10
N THR A 49 -17.40 9.48 9.46
CA THR A 49 -16.95 10.54 8.54
C THR A 49 -15.51 10.32 8.08
N LEU A 50 -14.60 10.00 9.01
CA LEU A 50 -13.21 9.70 8.66
C LEU A 50 -13.11 8.41 7.84
N LYS A 51 -13.85 7.37 8.24
CA LYS A 51 -13.92 6.10 7.50
C LYS A 51 -14.33 6.33 6.05
N TRP A 52 -15.44 7.03 5.83
CA TRP A 52 -15.92 7.37 4.49
C TRP A 52 -14.90 8.19 3.70
N SER A 53 -14.28 9.20 4.32
CA SER A 53 -13.24 10.00 3.64
C SER A 53 -12.04 9.17 3.19
N ILE A 54 -11.66 8.12 3.93
CA ILE A 54 -10.59 7.19 3.55
C ILE A 54 -11.08 6.27 2.44
N ASP A 55 -12.27 5.70 2.58
CA ASP A 55 -12.84 4.75 1.62
C ASP A 55 -13.06 5.37 0.24
N VAL A 56 -13.47 6.64 0.16
CA VAL A 56 -13.59 7.38 -1.11
C VAL A 56 -12.23 7.60 -1.77
N ARG A 57 -11.18 7.76 -0.97
CA ARG A 57 -9.86 8.14 -1.47
C ARG A 57 -9.03 6.95 -1.91
N ASN A 58 -9.12 5.82 -1.22
CA ASN A 58 -8.33 4.61 -1.50
C ASN A 58 -8.39 4.17 -2.99
N PRO A 59 -9.56 4.18 -3.67
CA PRO A 59 -9.65 3.82 -5.09
C PRO A 59 -8.79 4.68 -6.03
N TYR A 60 -8.44 5.91 -5.65
CA TYR A 60 -7.56 6.78 -6.45
C TYR A 60 -6.07 6.51 -6.18
N ILE A 61 -5.73 5.92 -5.03
CA ILE A 61 -4.36 5.58 -4.64
C ILE A 61 -3.98 4.21 -5.22
N ASP A 62 -4.94 3.29 -5.33
CA ASP A 62 -4.72 1.94 -5.87
C ASP A 62 -4.09 1.92 -7.28
N PRO A 63 -4.59 2.66 -8.29
CA PRO A 63 -3.96 2.69 -9.62
C PRO A 63 -2.55 3.30 -9.58
N LEU A 64 -2.31 4.30 -8.73
CA LEU A 64 -0.97 4.88 -8.55
C LEU A 64 0.01 3.86 -7.97
N ASN A 65 -0.43 3.01 -7.06
CA ASN A 65 0.41 1.94 -6.52
C ASN A 65 0.79 0.90 -7.57
N VAL A 66 -0.16 0.49 -8.42
CA VAL A 66 0.12 -0.47 -9.51
C VAL A 66 1.09 0.14 -10.52
N LEU A 67 0.87 1.41 -10.90
CA LEU A 67 1.77 2.13 -11.79
C LEU A 67 3.17 2.27 -11.19
N GLN A 68 3.27 2.66 -9.91
CA GLN A 68 4.54 2.79 -9.21
C GLN A 68 5.32 1.47 -9.19
N ALA A 69 4.66 0.34 -8.93
CA ALA A 69 5.31 -0.96 -8.93
C ALA A 69 5.88 -1.30 -10.32
N GLU A 70 5.16 -1.01 -11.40
CA GLU A 70 5.65 -1.24 -12.77
C GLU A 70 6.82 -0.32 -13.13
N LEU A 71 6.76 0.96 -12.74
CA LEU A 71 7.85 1.92 -12.95
C LEU A 71 9.13 1.46 -12.23
N LEU A 72 9.01 1.04 -10.97
CA LEU A 72 10.11 0.47 -10.19
C LEU A 72 10.68 -0.77 -10.85
N ARG A 73 9.82 -1.66 -11.38
CA ARG A 73 10.25 -2.88 -12.06
C ARG A 73 11.10 -2.56 -13.29
N ARG A 74 10.67 -1.59 -14.11
CA ARG A 74 11.41 -1.15 -15.30
C ARG A 74 12.75 -0.49 -14.95
N LEU A 75 12.76 0.43 -13.99
CA LEU A 75 13.98 1.10 -13.54
C LEU A 75 15.01 0.09 -13.01
N ARG A 76 14.57 -0.90 -12.21
CA ARG A 76 15.43 -1.97 -11.68
C ARG A 76 15.94 -2.93 -12.75
N ALA A 77 15.23 -3.08 -13.86
CA ALA A 77 15.66 -3.85 -15.02
C ALA A 77 16.69 -3.11 -15.90
N GLY A 78 17.09 -1.89 -15.52
CA GLY A 78 18.10 -1.10 -16.23
C GLY A 78 17.54 -0.13 -17.27
N HIS A 79 16.21 0.02 -17.38
CA HIS A 79 15.61 1.08 -18.20
C HIS A 79 15.76 2.42 -17.47
N ASN A 80 16.68 3.28 -17.93
CA ASN A 80 16.98 4.55 -17.27
C ASN A 80 16.57 5.76 -18.12
N ASP A 81 15.28 5.84 -18.47
CA ASP A 81 14.66 6.99 -19.14
C ASP A 81 14.23 8.01 -18.08
N GLU A 82 14.58 9.28 -18.29
CA GLU A 82 14.18 10.41 -17.44
C GLU A 82 12.67 10.45 -17.22
N ARG A 83 11.87 10.10 -18.25
CA ARG A 83 10.41 10.03 -18.16
C ARG A 83 9.91 9.00 -17.17
N LEU A 84 10.64 7.88 -16.97
CA LEU A 84 10.28 6.87 -15.98
C LEU A 84 10.54 7.37 -14.57
N VAL A 85 11.60 8.13 -14.38
CA VAL A 85 11.94 8.76 -13.09
C VAL A 85 10.90 9.82 -12.75
N ASP A 86 10.55 10.69 -13.69
CA ASP A 86 9.50 11.70 -13.51
C ASP A 86 8.16 11.05 -13.16
N ALA A 87 7.76 10.01 -13.91
CA ALA A 87 6.53 9.28 -13.63
C ALA A 87 6.56 8.64 -12.23
N LEU A 88 7.71 8.13 -11.77
CA LEU A 88 7.86 7.55 -10.44
C LEU A 88 7.70 8.63 -9.35
N ILE A 89 8.29 9.81 -9.55
CA ILE A 89 8.14 10.94 -8.63
C ILE A 89 6.67 11.38 -8.56
N ILE A 90 5.96 11.41 -9.69
CA ILE A 90 4.53 11.71 -9.72
C ILE A 90 3.73 10.69 -8.91
N THR A 91 4.02 9.38 -9.04
CA THR A 91 3.32 8.36 -8.24
C THR A 91 3.63 8.47 -6.77
N ILE A 92 4.89 8.74 -6.39
CA ILE A 92 5.29 8.94 -4.98
C ILE A 92 4.49 10.10 -4.37
N ASN A 93 4.49 11.25 -5.04
CA ASN A 93 3.79 12.45 -4.57
C ASN A 93 2.27 12.22 -4.51
N GLY A 94 1.70 11.56 -5.52
CA GLY A 94 0.28 11.24 -5.55
C GLY A 94 -0.15 10.30 -4.43
N ILE A 95 0.64 9.25 -4.16
CA ILE A 95 0.38 8.33 -3.05
C ILE A 95 0.53 9.06 -1.72
N ALA A 96 1.57 9.89 -1.53
CA ALA A 96 1.77 10.65 -0.30
C ALA A 96 0.60 11.61 -0.02
N ALA A 97 0.17 12.37 -1.03
CA ALA A 97 -0.98 13.27 -0.93
C ALA A 97 -2.28 12.50 -0.61
N GLY A 98 -2.44 11.32 -1.20
CA GLY A 98 -3.54 10.41 -0.92
C GLY A 98 -3.50 9.87 0.51
N MET A 99 -2.37 9.36 0.98
CA MET A 99 -2.28 8.72 2.29
C MET A 99 -2.43 9.72 3.45
N ARG A 100 -2.08 10.99 3.25
CA ARG A 100 -2.01 12.02 4.30
C ARG A 100 -1.12 11.53 5.45
N ASN A 101 -1.51 11.80 6.70
CA ASN A 101 -0.73 11.47 7.89
C ASN A 101 -0.85 9.99 8.20
N THR A 102 0.27 9.26 8.20
CA THR A 102 0.33 7.80 8.38
C THR A 102 1.15 7.35 9.59
N GLY A 103 1.78 8.29 10.31
CA GLY A 103 2.58 8.07 11.52
C GLY A 103 2.98 9.39 12.14
#